data_AF-A0A9K3PNG4-F1
#
_entry.id   AF-A0A9K3PNG4-F1
#
_cell.length_a   1.000
_cell.length_b   1.000
_cell.length_c   1.000
_cell.angle_alpha   90.00
_cell.angle_beta   90.00
_cell.angle_gamma   90.00
#
_symmetry.space_group_name_H-M   'P 1'
#
loop_
_entity.id
_entity.type
_entity.pdbx_description
1 polymer ?
#
loop_
_entity_poly.entity_id
_entity_poly.type
_entity_poly.pdbx_seq_one_letter_code
_entity_poly.pdbx_strand_id
1 'polypeptide(L)'
;MGVGLLELLTNLTTLADSSPVCMPAYQGWADASTSWGPGGVWFGAAQPLLPIVWSIEWPPDIIQAIQQSCVSINTLELFTILAHHLVLEAAVPTATLHHASVAIWCDNTTALAWANKLRSSSCHFAHRILRLLTMRLLHNQECPFTTTHITGEYNTLADFASRKHPTDPHAFLTAFTSSFPPPQNNFWTLCHLPNETQQKLFSLLRPQPLAMELALLGAFAAFIWAGQHQPANKQVSAQTVLLALRAISQTHMLDGQPDPLADEKGQRHILLRRQIENYRRHDPPPKRKLALPHIAIKYLNVTRADNNPRYQAIHDLCIIAWFYLLRVGEYTQTTQTARRRTIQFRLEDVTLWNHSQVLHSTLPLQTLLSQCTAATLRISNQKNGRRNQVIHQEATRDVTCPIAAIIHRVHHIRQHTSDPATMLGTYFTGHKHVAKQVTVTDITTALKNTVQVLGLSRYNITPADISSHSLPAGGAMALHLGGVPAHTIKILGRWSSDTFLLDIQEQITGFSAGLSTQMSSTPLTLNAAIKPTLCLLTS
;
A
#
# COMPACT_ATOMS: atom_id res chain seq x y z
N MET A 1 8.06 19.98 9.63
CA MET A 1 9.17 19.81 8.66
C MET A 1 9.01 18.64 7.68
N GLY A 2 8.14 17.64 7.92
CA GLY A 2 8.02 16.46 7.03
C GLY A 2 7.12 16.58 5.79
N VAL A 3 6.11 17.46 5.79
CA VAL A 3 5.18 17.63 4.66
C VAL A 3 5.86 18.29 3.44
N GLY A 4 6.77 19.24 3.71
CA GLY A 4 7.53 19.92 2.66
C GLY A 4 8.48 19.01 1.89
N LEU A 5 9.03 17.95 2.52
CA LEU A 5 9.97 17.05 1.85
C LEU A 5 9.30 16.22 0.75
N LEU A 6 8.05 15.77 0.98
CA LEU A 6 7.32 14.98 -0.02
C LEU A 6 6.88 15.85 -1.20
N GLU A 7 6.34 17.05 -0.95
CA GLU A 7 6.00 18.02 -1.99
C GLU A 7 7.25 18.47 -2.79
N LEU A 8 8.38 18.70 -2.12
CA LEU A 8 9.66 19.00 -2.80
C LEU A 8 10.18 17.83 -3.62
N LEU A 9 10.09 16.59 -3.14
CA LEU A 9 10.50 15.40 -3.89
C LEU A 9 9.63 15.16 -5.13
N THR A 10 8.33 15.48 -5.05
CA THR A 10 7.41 15.39 -6.20
C THR A 10 7.69 16.50 -7.22
N ASN A 11 8.03 17.70 -6.75
CA ASN A 11 8.39 18.85 -7.60
C ASN A 11 9.77 18.67 -8.28
N LEU A 12 10.73 18.00 -7.63
CA LEU A 12 12.03 17.68 -8.22
C LEU A 12 11.91 16.69 -9.39
N THR A 13 11.03 15.70 -9.30
CA THR A 13 10.77 14.79 -10.43
C THR A 13 10.13 15.49 -11.63
N THR A 14 9.37 16.58 -11.42
CA THR A 14 8.81 17.39 -12.51
C THR A 14 9.78 18.42 -13.09
N LEU A 15 10.80 18.85 -12.33
CA LEU A 15 11.85 19.76 -12.80
C LEU A 15 12.94 19.07 -13.64
N ALA A 16 13.08 17.74 -13.51
CA ALA A 16 14.02 16.95 -14.33
C ALA A 16 13.68 16.93 -15.84
N ASP A 17 12.45 17.28 -16.22
CA ASP A 17 12.00 17.34 -17.62
C ASP A 17 12.20 18.72 -18.28
N SER A 18 12.66 19.75 -17.55
CA SER A 18 12.98 21.06 -18.12
C SER A 18 14.48 21.17 -18.47
N SER A 19 14.79 21.16 -19.77
CA SER A 19 16.13 21.50 -20.28
C SER A 19 16.50 22.94 -19.85
N PRO A 20 17.72 23.22 -19.36
CA PRO A 20 18.10 24.58 -19.03
C PRO A 20 18.24 25.39 -20.33
N VAL A 21 17.34 26.36 -20.52
CA VAL A 21 17.42 27.38 -21.58
C VAL A 21 18.56 28.39 -21.31
N CYS A 22 19.37 28.18 -20.26
CA CYS A 22 20.39 29.12 -19.78
C CYS A 22 21.76 28.45 -19.57
N MET A 23 22.84 29.22 -19.75
CA MET A 23 24.22 28.79 -19.51
C MET A 23 24.40 28.32 -18.05
N PRO A 24 25.06 27.17 -17.79
CA PRO A 24 25.30 26.72 -16.42
C PRO A 24 26.22 27.69 -15.67
N ALA A 25 26.07 27.76 -14.35
CA ALA A 25 26.97 28.49 -13.45
C ALA A 25 28.36 27.84 -13.43
N TYR A 26 28.39 26.51 -13.34
CA TYR A 26 29.60 25.70 -13.29
C TYR A 26 29.45 24.48 -14.20
N GLN A 27 30.55 24.06 -14.82
CA GLN A 27 30.58 22.87 -15.67
C GLN A 27 31.79 22.00 -15.35
N GLY A 28 31.61 20.68 -15.35
CA GLY A 28 32.66 19.75 -14.96
C GLY A 28 32.57 18.42 -15.69
N TRP A 29 33.70 17.70 -15.68
CA TRP A 29 33.87 16.39 -16.29
C TRP A 29 34.29 15.40 -15.23
N ALA A 30 33.59 14.27 -15.19
CA ALA A 30 33.72 13.24 -14.16
C ALA A 30 33.90 11.86 -14.80
N ASP A 31 34.68 11.01 -14.15
CA ASP A 31 34.95 9.65 -14.59
C ASP A 31 35.28 8.72 -13.41
N ALA A 32 35.06 7.41 -13.57
CA ALA A 32 35.37 6.40 -12.56
C ALA A 32 36.25 5.26 -13.12
N SER A 33 37.40 5.03 -12.49
CA SER A 33 38.19 3.83 -12.75
C SER A 33 37.79 2.69 -11.82
N THR A 34 37.68 1.47 -12.36
CA THR A 34 37.51 0.25 -11.54
C THR A 34 38.71 -0.08 -10.67
N SER A 35 39.90 0.44 -11.02
CA SER A 35 41.17 0.03 -10.41
C SER A 35 41.74 1.06 -9.44
N TRP A 36 41.38 2.34 -9.59
CA TRP A 36 42.06 3.43 -8.88
C TRP A 36 41.10 4.29 -8.08
N GLY A 37 40.14 4.93 -8.74
CA GLY A 37 39.30 5.90 -8.06
C GLY A 37 38.34 6.64 -8.98
N PRO A 38 37.43 7.46 -8.40
CA PRO A 38 36.74 8.50 -9.12
C PRO A 38 37.61 9.75 -9.22
N GLY A 39 37.48 10.50 -10.31
CA GLY A 39 38.18 11.75 -10.51
C GLY A 39 37.42 12.70 -11.43
N GLY A 40 37.87 13.94 -11.49
CA GLY A 40 37.29 14.91 -12.40
C GLY A 40 37.86 16.31 -12.32
N VAL A 41 37.28 17.19 -13.12
CA VAL A 41 37.65 18.60 -13.22
C VAL A 41 36.43 19.52 -13.21
N TRP A 42 36.57 20.71 -12.67
CA TRP A 42 35.54 21.76 -12.68
C TRP A 42 36.06 23.05 -13.29
N PHE A 43 35.18 23.74 -14.01
CA PHE A 43 35.42 25.05 -14.59
C PHE A 43 34.27 26.01 -14.31
N GLY A 44 34.60 27.29 -14.25
CA GLY A 44 33.61 28.36 -14.19
C GLY A 44 32.95 28.53 -15.56
N ALA A 45 31.65 28.79 -15.54
CA ALA A 45 30.90 29.17 -16.73
C ALA A 45 30.25 30.55 -16.50
N ALA A 46 28.97 30.63 -16.16
CA ALA A 46 28.34 31.91 -15.82
C ALA A 46 28.86 32.49 -14.48
N GLN A 47 29.49 31.67 -13.63
CA GLN A 47 30.15 32.08 -12.39
C GLN A 47 31.66 31.83 -12.47
N PRO A 48 32.50 32.72 -11.91
CA PRO A 48 33.94 32.53 -11.91
C PRO A 48 34.34 31.36 -11.00
N LEU A 49 35.26 30.54 -11.47
CA LEU A 49 35.87 29.45 -10.72
C LEU A 49 37.28 29.22 -11.27
N LEU A 50 38.28 29.13 -10.39
CA LEU A 50 39.61 28.67 -10.81
C LEU A 50 39.51 27.21 -11.23
N PRO A 51 40.15 26.77 -12.33
CA PRO A 51 40.06 25.39 -12.78
C PRO A 51 40.46 24.42 -11.65
N ILE A 52 39.55 23.51 -11.32
CA ILE A 52 39.78 22.52 -10.26
C ILE A 52 40.05 21.16 -10.88
N VAL A 53 40.99 20.44 -10.30
CA VAL A 53 41.18 19.00 -10.48
C VAL A 53 41.01 18.31 -9.14
N TRP A 54 40.43 17.11 -9.13
CA TRP A 54 40.28 16.30 -7.93
C TRP A 54 40.36 14.81 -8.26
N SER A 55 40.80 14.03 -7.28
CA SER A 55 40.81 12.57 -7.33
C SER A 55 40.66 11.99 -5.93
N ILE A 56 40.12 10.79 -5.84
CA ILE A 56 39.96 10.02 -4.60
C ILE A 56 40.44 8.59 -4.89
N GLU A 57 41.24 8.00 -4.01
CA GLU A 57 41.64 6.59 -4.17
C GLU A 57 40.61 5.64 -3.55
N TRP A 58 40.33 4.52 -4.20
CA TRP A 58 39.49 3.48 -3.65
C TRP A 58 40.16 2.78 -2.46
N PRO A 59 39.45 2.63 -1.34
CA PRO A 59 39.87 1.73 -0.27
C PRO A 59 40.01 0.28 -0.76
N PRO A 60 40.93 -0.52 -0.18
CA PRO A 60 41.15 -1.91 -0.59
C PRO A 60 39.89 -2.78 -0.56
N ASP A 61 38.98 -2.56 0.40
CA ASP A 61 37.73 -3.30 0.52
C ASP A 61 36.75 -3.00 -0.62
N ILE A 62 36.75 -1.77 -1.14
CA ILE A 62 35.93 -1.40 -2.30
C ILE A 62 36.52 -2.00 -3.58
N ILE A 63 37.84 -1.97 -3.75
CA ILE A 63 38.52 -2.63 -4.88
C ILE A 63 38.18 -4.14 -4.89
N GLN A 64 38.21 -4.79 -3.73
CA GLN A 64 37.81 -6.18 -3.61
C GLN A 64 36.35 -6.40 -4.00
N ALA A 65 35.42 -5.55 -3.55
CA ALA A 65 34.01 -5.64 -3.92
C ALA A 65 33.77 -5.43 -5.44
N ILE A 66 34.54 -4.55 -6.08
CA ILE A 66 34.50 -4.33 -7.54
C ILE A 66 35.00 -5.59 -8.27
N GLN A 67 36.14 -6.16 -7.85
CA GLN A 67 36.69 -7.39 -8.42
C GLN A 67 35.74 -8.58 -8.27
N GLN A 68 35.00 -8.65 -7.16
CA GLN A 68 33.95 -9.63 -6.92
C GLN A 68 32.64 -9.34 -7.66
N SER A 69 32.59 -8.30 -8.52
CA SER A 69 31.39 -7.87 -9.24
C SER A 69 30.20 -7.52 -8.33
N CYS A 70 30.46 -7.21 -7.05
CA CYS A 70 29.43 -6.77 -6.11
C CYS A 70 29.00 -5.32 -6.36
N VAL A 71 29.92 -4.48 -6.88
CA VAL A 71 29.67 -3.09 -7.26
C VAL A 71 29.95 -2.94 -8.75
N SER A 72 28.94 -2.53 -9.53
CA SER A 72 29.07 -2.35 -10.97
C SER A 72 29.69 -1.01 -11.35
N ILE A 73 30.31 -0.93 -12.53
CA ILE A 73 30.86 0.33 -13.08
C ILE A 73 29.80 1.44 -13.13
N ASN A 74 28.56 1.13 -13.52
CA ASN A 74 27.45 2.12 -13.52
C ASN A 74 27.18 2.71 -12.13
N THR A 75 27.42 1.93 -11.07
CA THR A 75 27.28 2.40 -9.69
C THR A 75 28.46 3.28 -9.28
N LEU A 76 29.68 2.93 -9.70
CA LEU A 76 30.87 3.75 -9.48
C LEU A 76 30.76 5.09 -10.19
N GLU A 77 30.29 5.11 -11.43
CA GLU A 77 30.06 6.35 -12.20
C GLU A 77 29.00 7.24 -11.56
N LEU A 78 27.90 6.65 -11.08
CA LEU A 78 26.89 7.41 -10.33
C LEU A 78 27.45 7.93 -8.99
N PHE A 79 28.30 7.15 -8.33
CA PHE A 79 29.02 7.60 -7.13
C PHE A 79 29.93 8.79 -7.47
N THR A 80 30.64 8.73 -8.60
CA THR A 80 31.48 9.83 -9.08
C THR A 80 30.66 11.08 -9.29
N ILE A 81 29.47 11.02 -9.88
CA ILE A 81 28.59 12.19 -10.03
C ILE A 81 28.30 12.85 -8.68
N LEU A 82 27.96 12.07 -7.65
CA LEU A 82 27.76 12.60 -6.29
C LEU A 82 29.04 13.21 -5.71
N ALA A 83 30.17 12.50 -5.80
CA ALA A 83 31.44 12.99 -5.28
C ALA A 83 31.89 14.28 -6.00
N HIS A 84 31.70 14.34 -7.32
CA HIS A 84 31.98 15.49 -8.18
C HIS A 84 31.18 16.71 -7.74
N HIS A 85 29.90 16.53 -7.42
CA HIS A 85 29.05 17.58 -6.89
C HIS A 85 29.51 18.06 -5.50
N LEU A 86 29.85 17.14 -4.58
CA LEU A 86 30.38 17.52 -3.26
C LEU A 86 31.73 18.26 -3.33
N VAL A 87 32.55 17.98 -4.33
CA VAL A 87 33.80 18.73 -4.57
C VAL A 87 33.49 20.18 -4.96
N LEU A 88 32.46 20.41 -5.78
CA LEU A 88 32.01 21.76 -6.09
C LEU A 88 31.49 22.46 -4.83
N GLU A 89 30.65 21.80 -4.04
CA GLU A 89 30.16 22.32 -2.75
C GLU A 89 31.28 22.72 -1.78
N ALA A 90 32.39 21.96 -1.77
CA ALA A 90 33.55 22.27 -0.93
C ALA A 90 34.38 23.44 -1.49
N ALA A 91 34.32 23.69 -2.79
CA ALA A 91 35.16 24.66 -3.48
C ALA A 91 34.54 26.06 -3.63
N VAL A 92 33.21 26.17 -3.57
CA VAL A 92 32.51 27.45 -3.75
C VAL A 92 31.67 27.83 -2.52
N PRO A 93 31.43 29.13 -2.29
CA PRO A 93 30.52 29.55 -1.22
C PRO A 93 29.11 29.01 -1.47
N THR A 94 28.43 28.48 -0.44
CA THR A 94 27.08 27.90 -0.58
C THR A 94 26.09 28.88 -1.23
N ALA A 95 26.23 30.19 -0.97
CA ALA A 95 25.46 31.26 -1.58
C ALA A 95 25.45 31.24 -3.12
N THR A 96 26.54 30.80 -3.76
CA THR A 96 26.66 30.76 -5.24
C THR A 96 26.05 29.49 -5.84
N LEU A 97 25.68 28.52 -5.01
CA LEU A 97 24.99 27.29 -5.43
C LEU A 97 23.47 27.43 -5.36
N HIS A 98 22.94 28.30 -4.50
CA HIS A 98 21.50 28.56 -4.41
C HIS A 98 20.92 28.90 -5.79
N HIS A 99 19.98 28.08 -6.25
CA HIS A 99 19.35 28.17 -7.58
C HIS A 99 20.30 28.13 -8.79
N ALA A 100 21.57 27.77 -8.60
CA ALA A 100 22.54 27.66 -9.67
C ALA A 100 22.25 26.43 -10.54
N SER A 101 22.41 26.59 -11.85
CA SER A 101 22.41 25.47 -12.81
C SER A 101 23.83 24.92 -12.91
N VAL A 102 24.03 23.63 -12.64
CA VAL A 102 25.33 22.96 -12.72
C VAL A 102 25.28 21.92 -13.85
N ALA A 103 26.34 21.81 -14.65
CA ALA A 103 26.44 20.82 -15.72
C ALA A 103 27.57 19.81 -15.43
N ILE A 104 27.24 18.51 -15.46
CA ILE A 104 28.20 17.41 -15.26
C ILE A 104 28.25 16.56 -16.51
N TRP A 105 29.45 16.38 -17.07
CA TRP A 105 29.72 15.52 -18.20
C TRP A 105 30.33 14.19 -17.73
N CYS A 106 29.76 13.08 -18.20
CA CYS A 106 30.19 11.72 -17.89
C CYS A 106 29.95 10.84 -19.13
N ASP A 107 30.75 9.80 -19.33
CA ASP A 107 30.64 8.88 -20.47
C ASP A 107 29.71 7.68 -20.21
N ASN A 108 29.26 7.50 -18.96
CA ASN A 108 28.37 6.41 -18.59
C ASN A 108 26.89 6.78 -18.71
N THR A 109 26.27 6.38 -19.83
CA THR A 109 24.85 6.62 -20.13
C THR A 109 23.88 6.09 -19.07
N THR A 110 24.22 5.02 -18.34
CA THR A 110 23.35 4.46 -17.29
C THR A 110 23.35 5.35 -16.04
N ALA A 111 24.53 5.80 -15.62
CA ALA A 111 24.67 6.73 -14.49
C ALA A 111 23.97 8.06 -14.78
N LEU A 112 24.13 8.61 -15.99
CA LEU A 112 23.40 9.79 -16.46
C LEU A 112 21.88 9.61 -16.38
N ALA A 113 21.38 8.48 -16.89
CA ALA A 113 19.95 8.18 -16.84
C ALA A 113 19.42 8.08 -15.40
N TRP A 114 20.18 7.50 -14.48
CA TRP A 114 19.82 7.41 -13.07
C TRP A 114 19.86 8.77 -12.36
N ALA A 115 20.88 9.59 -12.63
CA ALA A 115 21.03 10.92 -12.05
C ALA A 115 19.91 11.87 -12.52
N ASN A 116 19.67 11.94 -13.84
CA ASN A 116 18.60 12.80 -14.41
C ASN A 116 17.21 12.39 -13.90
N LYS A 117 16.93 11.08 -13.78
CA LYS A 117 15.63 10.59 -13.28
C LYS A 117 15.51 10.57 -11.75
N LEU A 118 16.61 10.82 -11.05
CA LEU A 118 16.77 10.57 -9.61
C LEU A 118 16.25 9.17 -9.18
N ARG A 119 16.39 8.17 -10.06
CA ARG A 119 15.84 6.82 -9.86
C ARG A 119 16.65 5.75 -10.57
N SER A 120 16.89 4.64 -9.86
CA SER A 120 17.36 3.38 -10.44
C SER A 120 16.28 2.29 -10.30
N SER A 121 16.23 1.33 -11.22
CA SER A 121 15.28 0.20 -11.19
C SER A 121 15.91 -1.11 -10.70
N SER A 122 17.23 -1.17 -10.50
CA SER A 122 17.94 -2.45 -10.39
C SER A 122 19.12 -2.47 -9.42
N CYS A 123 19.55 -1.33 -8.86
CA CYS A 123 20.74 -1.28 -8.00
C CYS A 123 20.46 -0.55 -6.68
N HIS A 124 20.60 -1.26 -5.57
CA HIS A 124 20.38 -0.73 -4.23
C HIS A 124 21.47 0.26 -3.78
N PHE A 125 22.73 0.08 -4.21
CA PHE A 125 23.77 1.10 -3.99
C PHE A 125 23.42 2.42 -4.70
N ALA A 126 22.92 2.34 -5.94
CA ALA A 126 22.46 3.50 -6.68
C ALA A 126 21.34 4.25 -5.96
N HIS A 127 20.37 3.54 -5.35
CA HIS A 127 19.31 4.19 -4.55
C HIS A 127 19.86 5.00 -3.39
N ARG A 128 20.89 4.51 -2.69
CA ARG A 128 21.50 5.24 -1.57
C ARG A 128 22.20 6.50 -2.04
N ILE A 129 22.98 6.39 -3.11
CA ILE A 129 23.68 7.52 -3.74
C ILE A 129 22.68 8.59 -4.17
N LEU A 130 21.62 8.21 -4.89
CA LEU A 130 20.57 9.13 -5.36
C LEU A 130 19.85 9.82 -4.21
N ARG A 131 19.54 9.10 -3.11
CA ARG A 131 18.91 9.73 -1.93
C ARG A 131 19.80 10.80 -1.32
N LEU A 132 21.09 10.53 -1.16
CA LEU A 132 22.01 11.51 -0.59
C LEU A 132 22.17 12.71 -1.53
N LEU A 133 22.32 12.45 -2.83
CA LEU A 133 22.37 13.47 -3.87
C LEU A 133 21.16 14.41 -3.78
N THR A 134 19.94 13.85 -3.74
CA THR A 134 18.72 14.63 -3.61
C THR A 134 18.68 15.43 -2.29
N MET A 135 19.12 14.85 -1.18
CA MET A 135 19.19 15.58 0.10
C MET A 135 20.15 16.78 0.06
N ARG A 136 21.28 16.67 -0.65
CA ARG A 136 22.24 17.77 -0.82
C ARG A 136 21.65 18.90 -1.65
N LEU A 137 21.07 18.58 -2.81
CA LEU A 137 20.40 19.56 -3.67
C LEU A 137 19.28 20.31 -2.93
N LEU A 138 18.50 19.60 -2.11
CA LEU A 138 17.47 20.20 -1.28
C LEU A 138 18.04 21.09 -0.17
N HIS A 139 19.10 20.64 0.50
CA HIS A 139 19.73 21.38 1.59
C HIS A 139 20.30 22.72 1.13
N ASN A 140 20.96 22.72 -0.04
CA ASN A 140 21.57 23.90 -0.63
C ASN A 140 20.58 24.70 -1.52
N GLN A 141 19.34 24.23 -1.67
CA GLN A 141 18.31 24.83 -2.54
C GLN A 141 18.79 25.03 -4.00
N GLU A 142 19.49 24.03 -4.51
CA GLU A 142 20.05 24.04 -5.86
C GLU A 142 18.99 23.66 -6.90
N CYS A 143 19.19 24.13 -8.14
CA CYS A 143 18.47 23.55 -9.26
C CYS A 143 19.01 22.13 -9.53
N PRO A 144 18.20 21.19 -10.04
CA PRO A 144 18.70 19.92 -10.52
C PRO A 144 19.83 20.14 -11.52
N PHE A 145 21.01 19.54 -11.28
CA PHE A 145 22.11 19.65 -12.22
C PHE A 145 21.80 18.85 -13.49
N THR A 146 22.26 19.37 -14.63
CA THR A 146 22.14 18.71 -15.92
C THR A 146 23.28 17.75 -16.09
N THR A 147 22.99 16.46 -16.29
CA THR A 147 24.02 15.49 -16.68
C THR A 147 23.98 15.23 -18.18
N THR A 148 25.13 15.39 -18.85
CA THR A 148 25.27 15.30 -20.31
C THR A 148 26.31 14.26 -20.69
N HIS A 149 26.04 13.53 -21.78
CA HIS A 149 26.96 12.51 -22.27
C HIS A 149 28.14 13.12 -23.03
N ILE A 150 29.35 12.69 -22.69
CA ILE A 150 30.58 12.88 -23.49
C ILE A 150 31.12 11.51 -23.89
N THR A 151 31.58 11.34 -25.14
CA THR A 151 32.24 10.09 -25.53
C THR A 151 33.56 9.95 -24.77
N GLY A 152 33.87 8.75 -24.25
CA GLY A 152 35.07 8.51 -23.44
C GLY A 152 36.39 8.95 -24.10
N GLU A 153 36.51 8.87 -25.43
CA GLU A 153 37.69 9.37 -26.16
C GLU A 153 37.95 10.89 -25.99
N TYR A 154 36.91 11.66 -25.64
CA TYR A 154 36.99 13.09 -25.38
C TYR A 154 37.01 13.42 -23.88
N ASN A 155 36.78 12.45 -22.98
CA ASN A 155 36.76 12.66 -21.53
C ASN A 155 38.17 12.61 -20.90
N THR A 156 39.19 13.07 -21.63
CA THR A 156 40.61 12.85 -21.32
C THR A 156 41.07 13.47 -20.00
N LEU A 157 40.48 14.60 -19.60
CA LEU A 157 40.79 15.27 -18.32
C LEU A 157 40.33 14.43 -17.13
N ALA A 158 39.08 13.97 -17.16
CA ALA A 158 38.52 13.18 -16.07
C ALA A 158 39.11 11.76 -16.04
N ASP A 159 39.36 11.15 -17.22
CA ASP A 159 40.05 9.86 -17.35
C ASP A 159 41.47 9.90 -16.77
N PHE A 160 42.22 10.98 -16.98
CA PHE A 160 43.52 11.13 -16.32
C PHE A 160 43.36 11.25 -14.79
N ALA A 161 42.39 12.03 -14.32
CA ALA A 161 42.14 12.24 -12.89
C ALA A 161 41.63 10.99 -12.17
N SER A 162 40.93 10.08 -12.86
CA SER A 162 40.39 8.82 -12.30
C SER A 162 41.41 7.68 -12.28
N ARG A 163 42.55 7.83 -12.96
CA ARG A 163 43.61 6.81 -13.10
C ARG A 163 44.70 6.90 -12.03
N LYS A 164 45.65 5.96 -12.11
CA LYS A 164 46.83 5.90 -11.25
C LYS A 164 47.57 7.24 -11.27
N HIS A 165 47.70 7.85 -10.10
CA HIS A 165 48.50 9.03 -9.90
C HIS A 165 49.42 8.87 -8.68
N PRO A 166 50.45 9.71 -8.54
CA PRO A 166 51.25 9.74 -7.32
C PRO A 166 50.37 10.08 -6.11
N THR A 167 50.57 9.38 -5.00
CA THR A 167 49.86 9.63 -3.75
C THR A 167 50.17 11.02 -3.16
N ASP A 168 51.30 11.61 -3.55
CA ASP A 168 51.65 12.99 -3.22
C ASP A 168 50.79 13.98 -4.03
N PRO A 169 49.96 14.81 -3.37
CA PRO A 169 49.11 15.80 -4.03
C PRO A 169 49.87 16.76 -4.95
N HIS A 170 51.08 17.16 -4.56
CA HIS A 170 51.90 18.06 -5.36
C HIS A 170 52.41 17.38 -6.63
N ALA A 171 52.89 16.14 -6.53
CA ALA A 171 53.29 15.35 -7.69
C ALA A 171 52.11 15.08 -8.65
N PHE A 172 50.91 14.80 -8.13
CA PHE A 172 49.71 14.67 -8.94
C PHE A 172 49.38 15.97 -9.69
N LEU A 173 49.31 17.10 -8.99
CA LEU A 173 49.01 18.40 -9.61
C LEU A 173 50.06 18.80 -10.66
N THR A 174 51.34 18.50 -10.39
CA THR A 174 52.45 18.76 -11.33
C THR A 174 52.31 17.90 -12.59
N ALA A 175 52.03 16.60 -12.44
CA ALA A 175 51.80 15.71 -13.56
C ALA A 175 50.58 16.14 -14.39
N PHE A 176 49.47 16.46 -13.72
CA PHE A 176 48.24 16.92 -14.37
C PHE A 176 48.48 18.20 -15.17
N THR A 177 49.14 19.19 -14.57
CA THR A 177 49.46 20.48 -15.21
C THR A 177 50.39 20.31 -16.41
N SER A 178 51.33 19.36 -16.34
CA SER A 178 52.25 19.06 -17.45
C SER A 178 51.52 18.41 -18.64
N SER A 179 50.55 17.54 -18.37
CA SER A 179 49.73 16.90 -19.40
C SER A 179 48.67 17.83 -19.98
N PHE A 180 48.12 18.73 -19.15
CA PHE A 180 47.03 19.63 -19.51
C PHE A 180 47.34 21.05 -19.03
N PRO A 181 48.14 21.83 -19.79
CA PRO A 181 48.44 23.21 -19.42
C PRO A 181 47.15 24.05 -19.44
N PRO A 182 46.84 24.79 -18.35
CA PRO A 182 45.62 25.58 -18.27
C PRO A 182 45.68 26.77 -19.25
N PRO A 183 44.55 27.17 -19.85
CA PRO A 183 44.51 28.32 -20.74
C PRO A 183 44.74 29.64 -19.99
N GLN A 184 45.34 30.63 -20.66
CA GLN A 184 45.45 32.04 -20.23
C GLN A 184 46.28 32.33 -18.97
N ASN A 185 47.46 31.71 -18.79
CA ASN A 185 48.33 31.91 -17.61
C ASN A 185 47.62 31.59 -16.26
N ASN A 186 46.58 30.76 -16.29
CA ASN A 186 45.92 30.30 -15.08
C ASN A 186 46.68 29.11 -14.45
N PHE A 187 46.24 28.62 -13.30
CA PHE A 187 46.78 27.42 -12.67
C PHE A 187 45.67 26.48 -12.22
N TRP A 188 45.96 25.18 -12.22
CA TRP A 188 45.06 24.18 -11.65
C TRP A 188 45.05 24.29 -10.13
N THR A 189 43.86 24.20 -9.55
CA THR A 189 43.67 24.11 -8.10
C THR A 189 43.28 22.68 -7.75
N LEU A 190 44.05 22.03 -6.87
CA LEU A 190 43.72 20.71 -6.38
C LEU A 190 42.68 20.83 -5.25
N CYS A 191 41.52 20.20 -5.42
CA CYS A 191 40.50 20.14 -4.37
C CYS A 191 40.44 18.75 -3.74
N HIS A 192 40.45 18.70 -2.41
CA HIS A 192 40.34 17.46 -1.66
C HIS A 192 39.12 17.47 -0.76
N LEU A 193 38.31 16.41 -0.83
CA LEU A 193 37.28 16.18 0.17
C LEU A 193 37.93 15.77 1.50
N PRO A 194 37.46 16.28 2.66
CA PRO A 194 37.93 15.83 3.95
C PRO A 194 37.81 14.32 4.12
N ASN A 195 38.77 13.67 4.78
CA ASN A 195 38.76 12.21 4.97
C ASN A 195 37.46 11.72 5.63
N GLU A 196 36.89 12.47 6.57
CA GLU A 196 35.60 12.13 7.19
C GLU A 196 34.46 12.03 6.14
N THR A 197 34.43 12.98 5.19
CA THR A 197 33.45 12.98 4.09
C THR A 197 33.69 11.81 3.15
N GLN A 198 34.95 11.51 2.82
CA GLN A 198 35.30 10.36 2.00
C GLN A 198 34.87 9.03 2.65
N GLN A 199 35.11 8.84 3.95
CA GLN A 199 34.66 7.64 4.68
C GLN A 199 33.13 7.49 4.67
N LYS A 200 32.39 8.60 4.83
CA LYS A 200 30.93 8.60 4.72
C LYS A 200 30.48 8.24 3.31
N LEU A 201 31.13 8.77 2.28
CA LEU A 201 30.87 8.41 0.88
C LEU A 201 31.10 6.91 0.64
N PHE A 202 32.27 6.37 1.01
CA PHE A 202 32.60 4.95 0.85
C PHE A 202 31.59 4.03 1.55
N SER A 203 31.01 4.46 2.68
CA SER A 203 29.94 3.70 3.35
C SER A 203 28.71 3.44 2.48
N LEU A 204 28.45 4.27 1.46
CA LEU A 204 27.35 4.07 0.51
C LEU A 204 27.54 2.82 -0.35
N LEU A 205 28.80 2.47 -0.66
CA LEU A 205 29.19 1.30 -1.45
C LEU A 205 29.42 0.06 -0.59
N ARG A 206 29.33 0.17 0.75
CA ARG A 206 29.46 -0.94 1.69
C ARG A 206 28.09 -1.53 2.06
N PRO A 207 28.01 -2.84 2.36
CA PRO A 207 26.82 -3.42 2.97
C PRO A 207 26.48 -2.68 4.27
N GLN A 208 25.19 -2.39 4.50
CA GLN A 208 24.77 -1.82 5.78
C GLN A 208 24.73 -2.96 6.81
N PRO A 209 25.17 -2.74 8.07
CA PRO A 209 24.95 -3.71 9.12
C PRO A 209 23.45 -3.96 9.28
N LEU A 210 23.05 -5.23 9.44
CA LEU A 210 21.66 -5.64 9.70
C LEU A 210 21.03 -4.82 10.84
N ALA A 211 21.83 -4.44 11.85
CA ALA A 211 21.40 -3.60 12.95
C ALA A 211 20.85 -2.22 12.51
N MET A 212 21.48 -1.58 11.51
CA MET A 212 21.02 -0.28 11.00
C MET A 212 19.72 -0.43 10.19
N GLU A 213 19.60 -1.48 9.38
CA GLU A 213 18.39 -1.75 8.61
C GLU A 213 17.19 -2.00 9.52
N LEU A 214 17.37 -2.81 10.57
CA LEU A 214 16.33 -3.04 11.58
C LEU A 214 15.99 -1.78 12.37
N ALA A 215 16.97 -0.92 12.67
CA ALA A 215 16.73 0.36 13.32
C ALA A 215 15.89 1.30 12.43
N LEU A 216 16.17 1.36 11.12
CA LEU A 216 15.40 2.14 10.17
C LEU A 216 13.96 1.62 10.02
N LEU A 217 13.78 0.30 9.92
CA LEU A 217 12.45 -0.33 9.88
C LEU A 217 11.68 -0.08 11.18
N GLY A 218 12.36 -0.12 12.32
CA GLY A 218 11.78 0.19 13.62
C GLY A 218 11.38 1.67 13.76
N ALA A 219 12.23 2.59 13.29
CA ALA A 219 11.94 4.03 13.25
C ALA A 219 10.77 4.33 12.31
N PHE A 220 10.74 3.71 11.14
CA PHE A 220 9.61 3.82 10.21
C PHE A 220 8.32 3.30 10.85
N ALA A 221 8.36 2.15 11.53
CA ALA A 221 7.21 1.61 12.25
C ALA A 221 6.69 2.58 13.32
N ALA A 222 7.58 3.23 14.07
CA ALA A 222 7.24 4.24 15.07
C ALA A 222 6.64 5.50 14.44
N PHE A 223 7.21 5.98 13.33
CA PHE A 223 6.70 7.11 12.55
C PHE A 223 5.27 6.86 12.05
N ILE A 224 5.01 5.66 11.50
CA ILE A 224 3.66 5.27 11.08
C ILE A 224 2.72 5.20 12.28
N TRP A 225 3.13 4.52 13.35
CA TRP A 225 2.31 4.33 14.55
C TRP A 225 1.89 5.66 15.18
N ALA A 226 2.82 6.61 15.30
CA ALA A 226 2.56 7.97 15.80
C ALA A 226 1.64 8.79 14.90
N GLY A 227 1.31 8.33 13.69
CA GLY A 227 0.40 9.03 12.78
C GLY A 227 1.02 10.22 12.05
N GLN A 228 2.34 10.41 12.15
CA GLN A 228 3.06 11.56 11.59
C GLN A 228 3.03 11.64 10.05
N HIS A 229 2.62 10.55 9.39
CA HIS A 229 2.37 10.49 7.96
C HIS A 229 1.01 11.09 7.54
N GLN A 230 0.14 11.40 8.49
CA GLN A 230 -1.20 11.94 8.23
C GLN A 230 -1.28 13.39 8.72
N PRO A 231 -2.02 14.27 8.01
CA PRO A 231 -2.21 15.66 8.45
C PRO A 231 -2.78 15.79 9.86
N ALA A 232 -3.59 14.82 10.29
CA ALA A 232 -4.22 14.80 11.60
C ALA A 232 -3.28 14.38 12.75
N ASN A 233 -2.05 13.91 12.47
CA ASN A 233 -1.09 13.39 13.45
C ASN A 233 -1.70 12.43 14.48
N LYS A 234 -2.67 11.62 14.05
CA LYS A 234 -3.40 10.73 14.93
C LYS A 234 -2.77 9.35 14.93
N GLN A 235 -2.43 8.87 16.13
CA GLN A 235 -1.90 7.53 16.33
C GLN A 235 -2.79 6.47 15.64
N VAL A 236 -2.16 5.53 14.96
CA VAL A 236 -2.84 4.47 14.20
C VAL A 236 -2.67 3.11 14.87
N SER A 237 -3.52 2.16 14.48
CA SER A 237 -3.48 0.80 15.02
C SER A 237 -2.19 0.05 14.65
N ALA A 238 -1.81 -0.93 15.45
CA ALA A 238 -0.72 -1.86 15.13
C ALA A 238 -0.95 -2.57 13.78
N GLN A 239 -2.21 -2.81 13.41
CA GLN A 239 -2.55 -3.42 12.12
C GLN A 239 -2.20 -2.53 10.93
N THR A 240 -2.36 -1.21 11.07
CA THR A 240 -1.94 -0.24 10.04
C THR A 240 -0.43 -0.25 9.86
N VAL A 241 0.32 -0.24 10.97
CA VAL A 241 1.80 -0.33 10.96
C VAL A 241 2.27 -1.62 10.29
N LEU A 242 1.65 -2.75 10.64
CA LEU A 242 1.92 -4.05 10.04
C LEU A 242 1.66 -4.05 8.53
N LEU A 243 0.60 -3.38 8.07
CA LEU A 243 0.30 -3.27 6.64
C LEU A 243 1.39 -2.49 5.90
N ALA A 244 1.87 -1.39 6.47
CA ALA A 244 2.93 -0.57 5.91
C ALA A 244 4.26 -1.35 5.82
N LEU A 245 4.65 -2.03 6.91
CA LEU A 245 5.85 -2.88 6.90
C LEU A 245 5.73 -4.01 5.87
N ARG A 246 4.57 -4.69 5.80
CA ARG A 246 4.33 -5.74 4.80
C ARG A 246 4.41 -5.24 3.36
N ALA A 247 4.08 -3.98 3.10
CA ALA A 247 4.24 -3.42 1.77
C ALA A 247 5.73 -3.37 1.37
N ILE A 248 6.63 -3.00 2.30
CA ILE A 248 8.09 -3.03 2.09
C ILE A 248 8.55 -4.46 1.80
N SER A 249 8.15 -5.41 2.66
CA SER A 249 8.42 -6.83 2.49
C SER A 249 7.97 -7.36 1.12
N GLN A 250 6.75 -6.99 0.70
CA GLN A 250 6.20 -7.39 -0.58
C GLN A 250 7.00 -6.81 -1.76
N THR A 251 7.43 -5.55 -1.68
CA THR A 251 8.28 -4.95 -2.73
C THR A 251 9.59 -5.71 -2.87
N HIS A 252 10.29 -5.99 -1.76
CA HIS A 252 11.53 -6.77 -1.79
C HIS A 252 11.32 -8.15 -2.42
N MET A 253 10.29 -8.88 -1.99
CA MET A 253 10.01 -10.21 -2.53
C MET A 253 9.65 -10.20 -4.02
N LEU A 254 8.93 -9.17 -4.50
CA LEU A 254 8.61 -9.01 -5.93
C LEU A 254 9.86 -8.72 -6.77
N ASP A 255 10.87 -8.08 -6.19
CA ASP A 255 12.17 -7.82 -6.79
C ASP A 255 13.15 -9.01 -6.63
N GLY A 256 12.67 -10.16 -6.15
CA GLY A 256 13.47 -11.38 -5.94
C GLY A 256 14.42 -11.31 -4.74
N GLN A 257 14.24 -10.32 -3.86
CA GLN A 257 15.08 -10.11 -2.67
C GLN A 257 14.52 -10.83 -1.43
N PRO A 258 15.38 -11.12 -0.43
CA PRO A 258 14.93 -11.62 0.88
C PRO A 258 13.96 -10.67 1.56
N ASP A 259 13.06 -11.20 2.39
CA ASP A 259 12.15 -10.39 3.21
C ASP A 259 12.94 -9.64 4.29
N PRO A 260 13.05 -8.30 4.24
CA PRO A 260 13.81 -7.51 5.21
C PRO A 260 13.17 -7.50 6.61
N LEU A 261 11.94 -8.00 6.75
CA LEU A 261 11.28 -8.14 8.05
C LEU A 261 11.60 -9.48 8.72
N ALA A 262 12.17 -10.45 7.99
CA ALA A 262 12.31 -11.82 8.44
C ALA A 262 13.77 -12.26 8.54
N ASP A 263 14.05 -13.10 9.54
CA ASP A 263 15.31 -13.82 9.67
C ASP A 263 15.41 -14.98 8.66
N GLU A 264 16.55 -15.67 8.68
CA GLU A 264 16.84 -16.82 7.82
C GLU A 264 15.82 -17.97 7.96
N LYS A 265 15.05 -18.01 9.05
CA LYS A 265 14.00 -19.01 9.31
C LYS A 265 12.61 -18.52 8.86
N GLY A 266 12.53 -17.37 8.21
CA GLY A 266 11.28 -16.74 7.81
C GLY A 266 10.48 -16.14 8.98
N GLN A 267 11.09 -16.00 10.17
CA GLN A 267 10.43 -15.40 11.33
C GLN A 267 10.75 -13.92 11.43
N ARG A 268 9.77 -13.11 11.86
CA ARG A 268 10.04 -11.68 12.03
C ARG A 268 11.10 -11.43 13.08
N HIS A 269 12.04 -10.53 12.77
CA HIS A 269 13.09 -10.12 13.70
C HIS A 269 12.51 -9.73 15.06
N ILE A 270 13.17 -10.18 16.14
CA ILE A 270 12.66 -10.07 17.51
C ILE A 270 12.36 -8.63 17.92
N LEU A 271 13.17 -7.67 17.48
CA LEU A 271 12.99 -6.24 17.78
C LEU A 271 11.67 -5.71 17.19
N LEU A 272 11.43 -5.95 15.90
CA LEU A 272 10.19 -5.57 15.23
C LEU A 272 8.99 -6.29 15.83
N ARG A 273 9.14 -7.58 16.17
CA ARG A 273 8.08 -8.36 16.83
C ARG A 273 7.67 -7.75 18.18
N ARG A 274 8.64 -7.40 19.03
CA ARG A 274 8.39 -6.77 20.34
C ARG A 274 7.75 -5.39 20.18
N GLN A 275 8.22 -4.61 19.22
CA GLN A 275 7.69 -3.28 18.93
C GLN A 275 6.23 -3.34 18.46
N ILE A 276 5.91 -4.22 17.51
CA ILE A 276 4.53 -4.42 17.03
C ILE A 276 3.61 -4.91 18.15
N GLU A 277 4.11 -5.79 19.02
CA GLU A 277 3.34 -6.28 20.17
C GLU A 277 3.06 -5.17 21.18
N ASN A 278 4.02 -4.26 21.40
CA ASN A 278 3.81 -3.05 22.20
C ASN A 278 2.65 -2.20 21.61
N TYR A 279 2.64 -1.99 20.29
CA TYR A 279 1.55 -1.26 19.63
C TYR A 279 0.19 -1.93 19.83
N ARG A 280 0.11 -3.26 19.71
CA ARG A 280 -1.14 -4.00 19.92
C ARG A 280 -1.68 -3.86 21.34
N ARG A 281 -0.81 -3.78 22.34
CA ARG A 281 -1.22 -3.58 23.74
C ARG A 281 -1.79 -2.18 23.99
N HIS A 282 -1.39 -1.20 23.18
CA HIS A 282 -1.92 0.16 23.22
C HIS A 282 -3.19 0.34 22.37
N ASP A 283 -3.44 -0.55 21.42
CA ASP A 283 -4.65 -0.50 20.61
C ASP A 283 -5.88 -0.67 21.52
N PRO A 284 -6.92 0.18 21.37
CA PRO A 284 -8.16 -0.02 22.11
C PRO A 284 -8.79 -1.37 21.72
N PRO A 285 -9.60 -1.97 22.60
CA PRO A 285 -10.31 -3.20 22.28
C PRO A 285 -11.07 -3.06 20.95
N PRO A 286 -11.00 -4.06 20.06
CA PRO A 286 -11.63 -3.98 18.76
C PRO A 286 -13.15 -3.84 18.90
N LYS A 287 -13.69 -2.68 18.51
CA LYS A 287 -15.14 -2.42 18.48
C LYS A 287 -15.74 -3.05 17.23
N ARG A 288 -16.20 -4.29 17.34
CA ARG A 288 -16.89 -5.01 16.26
C ARG A 288 -18.31 -4.44 16.09
N LYS A 289 -18.82 -4.49 14.87
CA LYS A 289 -20.19 -4.08 14.56
C LYS A 289 -21.12 -5.25 14.86
N LEU A 290 -22.17 -5.03 15.66
CA LEU A 290 -23.05 -6.10 16.13
C LEU A 290 -23.85 -6.73 14.98
N ALA A 291 -24.17 -8.01 15.12
CA ALA A 291 -25.04 -8.74 14.18
C ALA A 291 -26.47 -8.19 14.27
N LEU A 292 -27.06 -7.87 13.12
CA LEU A 292 -28.39 -7.27 13.08
C LEU A 292 -29.47 -8.35 13.33
N PRO A 293 -30.37 -8.15 14.32
CA PRO A 293 -31.40 -9.14 14.63
C PRO A 293 -32.48 -9.20 13.54
N HIS A 294 -33.09 -10.37 13.34
CA HIS A 294 -34.10 -10.62 12.31
C HIS A 294 -35.33 -9.68 12.41
N ILE A 295 -35.68 -9.20 13.61
CA ILE A 295 -36.77 -8.23 13.80
C ILE A 295 -36.54 -6.90 13.03
N ALA A 296 -35.29 -6.48 12.86
CA ALA A 296 -34.96 -5.30 12.06
C ALA A 296 -35.27 -5.53 10.57
N ILE A 297 -35.04 -6.73 10.05
CA ILE A 297 -35.37 -7.10 8.67
C ILE A 297 -36.89 -7.12 8.46
N LYS A 298 -37.64 -7.64 9.43
CA LYS A 298 -39.12 -7.58 9.42
C LYS A 298 -39.63 -6.14 9.36
N TYR A 299 -39.07 -5.26 10.19
CA TYR A 299 -39.43 -3.83 10.18
C TYR A 299 -39.13 -3.15 8.84
N LEU A 300 -37.95 -3.39 8.25
CA LEU A 300 -37.57 -2.83 6.95
C LEU A 300 -38.53 -3.29 5.83
N ASN A 301 -39.00 -4.53 5.89
CA ASN A 301 -39.97 -5.03 4.93
C ASN A 301 -41.33 -4.34 5.06
N VAL A 302 -41.83 -4.13 6.29
CA VAL A 302 -43.11 -3.42 6.54
C VAL A 302 -43.02 -1.97 6.07
N THR A 303 -41.92 -1.29 6.35
CA THR A 303 -41.70 0.12 5.96
C THR A 303 -41.31 0.31 4.50
N ARG A 304 -41.18 -0.78 3.73
CA ARG A 304 -40.96 -0.74 2.28
C ARG A 304 -42.16 -0.16 1.53
N ALA A 305 -43.37 -0.23 2.09
CA ALA A 305 -44.61 0.20 1.43
C ALA A 305 -44.67 1.70 1.09
N ASP A 306 -43.74 2.51 1.60
CA ASP A 306 -43.61 3.91 1.23
C ASP A 306 -43.37 4.08 -0.28
N ASN A 307 -44.03 5.06 -0.90
CA ASN A 307 -43.99 5.34 -2.36
C ASN A 307 -42.67 5.99 -2.84
N ASN A 308 -41.56 5.75 -2.14
CA ASN A 308 -40.25 6.30 -2.48
C ASN A 308 -39.33 5.21 -3.05
N PRO A 309 -38.99 5.27 -4.36
CA PRO A 309 -38.13 4.27 -5.01
C PRO A 309 -36.76 4.09 -4.34
N ARG A 310 -36.23 5.15 -3.69
CA ARG A 310 -34.97 5.07 -2.94
C ARG A 310 -35.11 4.18 -1.71
N TYR A 311 -36.15 4.40 -0.89
CA TYR A 311 -36.35 3.60 0.33
C TYR A 311 -36.72 2.16 -0.01
N GLN A 312 -37.54 1.93 -1.03
CA GLN A 312 -37.83 0.59 -1.55
C GLN A 312 -36.53 -0.14 -1.94
N ALA A 313 -35.64 0.51 -2.69
CA ALA A 313 -34.35 -0.05 -3.06
C ALA A 313 -33.48 -0.38 -1.84
N ILE A 314 -33.38 0.54 -0.88
CA ILE A 314 -32.59 0.36 0.34
C ILE A 314 -33.10 -0.85 1.14
N HIS A 315 -34.42 -0.95 1.34
CA HIS A 315 -35.03 -2.00 2.15
C HIS A 315 -34.92 -3.37 1.47
N ASP A 316 -35.22 -3.44 0.18
CA ASP A 316 -35.05 -4.66 -0.62
C ASP A 316 -33.59 -5.15 -0.56
N LEU A 317 -32.60 -4.25 -0.73
CA LEU A 317 -31.19 -4.62 -0.64
C LEU A 317 -30.76 -5.05 0.76
N CYS A 318 -31.33 -4.48 1.83
CA CYS A 318 -31.06 -4.94 3.20
C CYS A 318 -31.53 -6.38 3.39
N ILE A 319 -32.74 -6.70 2.92
CA ILE A 319 -33.29 -8.07 2.98
C ILE A 319 -32.39 -9.02 2.19
N ILE A 320 -32.07 -8.67 0.94
CA ILE A 320 -31.19 -9.49 0.07
C ILE A 320 -29.83 -9.71 0.74
N ALA A 321 -29.18 -8.64 1.23
CA ALA A 321 -27.86 -8.73 1.83
C ALA A 321 -27.83 -9.58 3.11
N TRP A 322 -28.91 -9.58 3.90
CA TRP A 322 -29.03 -10.39 5.10
C TRP A 322 -29.20 -11.88 4.77
N PHE A 323 -30.08 -12.25 3.84
CA PHE A 323 -30.32 -13.66 3.47
C PHE A 323 -29.20 -14.27 2.63
N TYR A 324 -28.57 -13.50 1.73
CA TYR A 324 -27.48 -13.98 0.87
C TYR A 324 -26.08 -13.78 1.48
N LEU A 325 -26.01 -13.25 2.71
CA LEU A 325 -24.77 -12.93 3.42
C LEU A 325 -23.83 -12.07 2.56
N LEU A 326 -24.37 -11.00 1.97
CA LEU A 326 -23.62 -10.18 1.01
C LEU A 326 -22.67 -9.22 1.71
N ARG A 327 -21.49 -9.04 1.11
CA ARG A 327 -20.53 -8.02 1.51
C ARG A 327 -20.96 -6.68 0.96
N VAL A 328 -20.70 -5.59 1.68
CA VAL A 328 -21.15 -4.24 1.32
C VAL A 328 -20.87 -3.83 -0.14
N GLY A 329 -19.70 -4.21 -0.69
CA GLY A 329 -19.34 -3.89 -2.07
C GLY A 329 -20.08 -4.71 -3.14
N GLU A 330 -20.79 -5.78 -2.76
CA GLU A 330 -21.55 -6.64 -3.67
C GLU A 330 -22.93 -6.03 -4.00
N TYR A 331 -23.42 -5.05 -3.23
CA TYR A 331 -24.77 -4.49 -3.39
C TYR A 331 -24.89 -2.96 -3.21
N THR A 332 -23.79 -2.24 -2.95
CA THR A 332 -23.81 -0.77 -2.81
C THR A 332 -22.73 -0.10 -3.64
N GLN A 333 -23.00 1.15 -4.05
CA GLN A 333 -22.00 2.02 -4.64
C GLN A 333 -21.11 2.63 -3.56
N THR A 334 -19.81 2.66 -3.85
CA THR A 334 -18.82 3.41 -3.06
C THR A 334 -18.31 4.60 -3.87
N THR A 335 -17.77 5.62 -3.22
CA THR A 335 -17.31 6.88 -3.84
C THR A 335 -16.53 6.66 -5.14
N GLN A 336 -16.83 7.49 -6.16
CA GLN A 336 -16.45 7.32 -7.57
C GLN A 336 -14.95 7.19 -7.86
N THR A 337 -14.06 7.56 -6.94
CA THR A 337 -12.61 7.58 -7.14
C THR A 337 -11.91 6.22 -6.96
N ALA A 338 -12.57 5.21 -6.40
CA ALA A 338 -11.92 3.92 -6.13
C ALA A 338 -12.35 2.82 -7.12
N ARG A 339 -11.51 2.50 -8.11
CA ARG A 339 -11.64 1.26 -8.89
C ARG A 339 -11.45 0.06 -7.94
N ARG A 340 -12.53 -0.64 -7.59
CA ARG A 340 -12.49 -1.84 -6.74
C ARG A 340 -12.67 -3.09 -7.58
N ARG A 341 -12.01 -4.18 -7.16
CA ARG A 341 -12.14 -5.51 -7.79
C ARG A 341 -13.52 -6.15 -7.57
N THR A 342 -14.19 -5.85 -6.46
CA THR A 342 -15.56 -6.33 -6.21
C THR A 342 -16.54 -5.56 -7.08
N ILE A 343 -17.35 -6.29 -7.84
CA ILE A 343 -18.41 -5.75 -8.70
C ILE A 343 -19.74 -5.93 -7.98
N GLN A 344 -20.61 -4.93 -8.04
CA GLN A 344 -21.98 -5.05 -7.55
C GLN A 344 -22.76 -6.02 -8.42
N PHE A 345 -23.73 -6.73 -7.85
CA PHE A 345 -24.63 -7.58 -8.63
C PHE A 345 -25.42 -6.75 -9.64
N ARG A 346 -25.49 -7.26 -10.86
CA ARG A 346 -26.22 -6.68 -11.98
C ARG A 346 -27.46 -7.51 -12.29
N LEU A 347 -28.30 -6.99 -13.16
CA LEU A 347 -29.50 -7.68 -13.61
C LEU A 347 -29.17 -9.04 -14.25
N GLU A 348 -28.09 -9.13 -15.04
CA GLU A 348 -27.59 -10.38 -15.64
C GLU A 348 -27.00 -11.40 -14.65
N ASP A 349 -26.73 -10.96 -13.42
CA ASP A 349 -26.19 -11.81 -12.37
C ASP A 349 -27.33 -12.52 -11.59
N VAL A 350 -28.60 -12.21 -11.89
CA VAL A 350 -29.79 -12.81 -11.25
C VAL A 350 -30.43 -13.87 -12.13
N THR A 351 -30.75 -15.02 -11.55
CA THR A 351 -31.60 -16.04 -12.18
C THR A 351 -32.79 -16.34 -11.29
N LEU A 352 -34.01 -16.21 -11.82
CA LEU A 352 -35.26 -16.51 -11.13
C LEU A 352 -35.72 -17.92 -11.52
N TRP A 353 -36.23 -18.70 -10.56
CA TRP A 353 -36.56 -20.11 -10.75
C TRP A 353 -37.99 -20.41 -10.35
N ASN A 354 -38.69 -21.20 -11.17
CA ASN A 354 -39.86 -21.96 -10.77
C ASN A 354 -39.48 -23.44 -10.76
N HIS A 355 -39.20 -23.95 -9.55
CA HIS A 355 -38.56 -25.23 -9.32
C HIS A 355 -37.28 -25.35 -10.17
N SER A 356 -37.26 -26.24 -11.16
CA SER A 356 -36.12 -26.48 -12.04
C SER A 356 -36.11 -25.62 -13.31
N GLN A 357 -37.13 -24.77 -13.53
CA GLN A 357 -37.25 -23.96 -14.73
C GLN A 357 -36.84 -22.51 -14.48
N VAL A 358 -36.07 -21.93 -15.39
CA VAL A 358 -35.68 -20.51 -15.33
C VAL A 358 -36.86 -19.65 -15.79
N LEU A 359 -37.26 -18.69 -14.95
CA LEU A 359 -38.27 -17.68 -15.27
C LEU A 359 -37.63 -16.48 -15.97
N HIS A 360 -38.32 -15.95 -16.97
CA HIS A 360 -37.88 -14.75 -17.67
C HIS A 360 -38.13 -13.50 -16.81
N SER A 361 -37.11 -12.65 -16.64
CA SER A 361 -37.18 -11.44 -15.80
C SER A 361 -38.19 -10.37 -16.26
N THR A 362 -38.75 -10.52 -17.46
CA THR A 362 -39.74 -9.58 -18.03
C THR A 362 -41.19 -10.00 -17.77
N LEU A 363 -41.43 -11.14 -17.09
CA LEU A 363 -42.77 -11.55 -16.73
C LEU A 363 -43.42 -10.50 -15.80
N PRO A 364 -44.77 -10.38 -15.81
CA PRO A 364 -45.48 -9.46 -14.93
C PRO A 364 -45.12 -9.69 -13.45
N LEU A 365 -45.09 -8.61 -12.67
CA LEU A 365 -44.68 -8.65 -11.26
C LEU A 365 -45.44 -9.72 -10.47
N GLN A 366 -46.77 -9.77 -10.63
CA GLN A 366 -47.61 -10.72 -9.91
C GLN A 366 -47.33 -12.18 -10.31
N THR A 367 -46.99 -12.42 -11.58
CA THR A 367 -46.58 -13.75 -12.07
C THR A 367 -45.26 -14.16 -11.45
N LEU A 368 -44.27 -13.25 -11.42
CA LEU A 368 -42.99 -13.51 -10.77
C LEU A 368 -43.16 -13.79 -9.26
N LEU A 369 -43.94 -12.98 -8.55
CA LEU A 369 -44.17 -13.15 -7.12
C LEU A 369 -44.91 -14.45 -6.77
N SER A 370 -45.80 -14.93 -7.63
CA SER A 370 -46.58 -16.16 -7.40
C SER A 370 -45.86 -17.44 -7.83
N GLN A 371 -45.10 -17.41 -8.93
CA GLN A 371 -44.49 -18.61 -9.52
C GLN A 371 -43.02 -18.80 -9.13
N CYS A 372 -42.31 -17.74 -8.76
CA CYS A 372 -40.90 -17.85 -8.43
C CYS A 372 -40.70 -18.53 -7.08
N THR A 373 -40.04 -19.68 -7.09
CA THR A 373 -39.74 -20.50 -5.92
C THR A 373 -38.34 -20.29 -5.37
N ALA A 374 -37.41 -19.75 -6.16
CA ALA A 374 -36.03 -19.53 -5.76
C ALA A 374 -35.33 -18.50 -6.64
N ALA A 375 -34.21 -17.94 -6.18
CA ALA A 375 -33.34 -17.09 -6.99
C ALA A 375 -31.85 -17.39 -6.74
N THR A 376 -31.07 -17.31 -7.81
CA THR A 376 -29.61 -17.44 -7.78
C THR A 376 -28.95 -16.12 -8.07
N LEU A 377 -27.97 -15.73 -7.26
CA LEU A 377 -27.04 -14.64 -7.52
C LEU A 377 -25.69 -15.21 -7.96
N ARG A 378 -25.25 -14.87 -9.16
CA ARG A 378 -23.97 -15.28 -9.73
C ARG A 378 -22.93 -14.17 -9.60
N ILE A 379 -21.86 -14.45 -8.89
CA ILE A 379 -20.78 -13.50 -8.67
C ILE A 379 -19.81 -13.55 -9.86
N SER A 380 -19.79 -12.47 -10.65
CA SER A 380 -18.87 -12.32 -11.78
C SER A 380 -17.41 -12.15 -11.33
N ASN A 381 -17.15 -11.36 -10.27
CA ASN A 381 -15.80 -11.16 -9.74
C ASN A 381 -15.78 -10.68 -8.27
N GLN A 382 -14.90 -11.26 -7.44
CA GLN A 382 -14.65 -10.83 -6.05
C GLN A 382 -13.29 -10.15 -5.84
N LYS A 383 -13.12 -9.49 -4.68
CA LYS A 383 -11.84 -8.91 -4.21
C LYS A 383 -10.65 -9.86 -4.32
N ASN A 384 -10.89 -11.16 -4.09
CA ASN A 384 -9.87 -12.21 -4.10
C ASN A 384 -9.67 -12.86 -5.48
N GLY A 385 -10.29 -12.34 -6.55
CA GLY A 385 -10.17 -12.86 -7.92
C GLY A 385 -10.94 -14.14 -8.20
N ARG A 386 -11.68 -14.69 -7.22
CA ARG A 386 -12.61 -15.81 -7.44
C ARG A 386 -13.79 -15.33 -8.30
N ARG A 387 -14.04 -16.06 -9.38
CA ARG A 387 -15.12 -15.81 -10.36
C ARG A 387 -16.13 -16.96 -10.33
N ASN A 388 -17.34 -16.69 -10.84
CA ASN A 388 -18.40 -17.67 -11.08
C ASN A 388 -18.88 -18.44 -9.83
N GLN A 389 -18.85 -17.78 -8.66
CA GLN A 389 -19.52 -18.33 -7.48
C GLN A 389 -21.03 -18.10 -7.57
N VAL A 390 -21.83 -19.05 -7.11
CA VAL A 390 -23.29 -18.92 -7.08
C VAL A 390 -23.79 -18.99 -5.65
N ILE A 391 -24.81 -18.20 -5.35
CA ILE A 391 -25.55 -18.25 -4.09
C ILE A 391 -27.00 -18.48 -4.46
N HIS A 392 -27.57 -19.57 -4.00
CA HIS A 392 -28.96 -19.95 -4.25
C HIS A 392 -29.75 -19.83 -2.94
N GLN A 393 -30.94 -19.25 -3.01
CA GLN A 393 -31.89 -19.21 -1.89
C GLN A 393 -33.29 -19.51 -2.41
N GLU A 394 -34.09 -20.15 -1.56
CA GLU A 394 -35.49 -20.47 -1.82
C GLU A 394 -36.41 -19.36 -1.27
N ALA A 395 -37.60 -19.27 -1.86
CA ALA A 395 -38.64 -18.36 -1.40
C ALA A 395 -39.20 -18.86 -0.06
N THR A 396 -39.06 -18.05 0.98
CA THR A 396 -39.64 -18.37 2.31
C THR A 396 -41.16 -18.29 2.31
N ARG A 397 -41.76 -17.59 1.33
CA ARG A 397 -43.20 -17.25 1.26
C ARG A 397 -43.73 -16.54 2.52
N ASP A 398 -42.81 -16.01 3.34
CA ASP A 398 -43.10 -15.18 4.50
C ASP A 398 -43.01 -13.69 4.11
N VAL A 399 -43.42 -12.80 5.02
CA VAL A 399 -43.39 -11.34 4.82
C VAL A 399 -41.99 -10.86 4.41
N THR A 400 -40.92 -11.40 5.03
CA THR A 400 -39.52 -11.09 4.71
C THR A 400 -38.92 -12.05 3.68
N CYS A 401 -39.60 -12.26 2.55
CA CYS A 401 -39.11 -13.16 1.51
C CYS A 401 -37.95 -12.51 0.72
N PRO A 402 -36.73 -13.10 0.72
CA PRO A 402 -35.61 -12.55 -0.05
C PRO A 402 -35.86 -12.59 -1.56
N ILE A 403 -36.64 -13.55 -2.03
CA ILE A 403 -36.96 -13.71 -3.46
C ILE A 403 -37.94 -12.63 -3.92
N ALA A 404 -38.91 -12.26 -3.07
CA ALA A 404 -39.78 -11.10 -3.33
C ALA A 404 -38.95 -9.82 -3.43
N ALA A 405 -37.99 -9.60 -2.52
CA ALA A 405 -37.09 -8.45 -2.58
C ALA A 405 -36.25 -8.43 -3.88
N ILE A 406 -35.70 -9.57 -4.33
CA ILE A 406 -35.01 -9.66 -5.63
C ILE A 406 -35.95 -9.32 -6.79
N ILE A 407 -37.15 -9.92 -6.81
CA ILE A 407 -38.15 -9.67 -7.86
C ILE A 407 -38.51 -8.19 -7.91
N HIS A 408 -38.69 -7.53 -6.77
CA HIS A 408 -38.95 -6.09 -6.72
C HIS A 408 -37.81 -5.27 -7.35
N ARG A 409 -36.55 -5.59 -7.06
CA ARG A 409 -35.38 -4.92 -7.68
C ARG A 409 -35.33 -5.14 -9.18
N VAL A 410 -35.47 -6.39 -9.61
CA VAL A 410 -35.47 -6.80 -11.02
C VAL A 410 -36.59 -6.09 -11.78
N HIS A 411 -37.82 -6.11 -11.25
CA HIS A 411 -38.98 -5.49 -11.86
C HIS A 411 -38.84 -3.97 -11.93
N HIS A 412 -38.43 -3.31 -10.84
CA HIS A 412 -38.19 -1.86 -10.82
C HIS A 412 -37.18 -1.44 -11.90
N ILE A 413 -36.07 -2.17 -12.05
CA ILE A 413 -35.06 -1.87 -13.07
C ILE A 413 -35.61 -2.11 -14.47
N ARG A 414 -36.31 -3.24 -14.70
CA ARG A 414 -36.89 -3.61 -16.00
C ARG A 414 -37.99 -2.66 -16.48
N GLN A 415 -38.69 -2.00 -15.57
CA GLN A 415 -39.65 -0.94 -15.92
C GLN A 415 -38.96 0.30 -16.54
N HIS A 416 -37.65 0.46 -16.36
CA HIS A 416 -36.92 1.67 -16.73
C HIS A 416 -35.82 1.43 -17.76
N THR A 417 -35.26 0.22 -17.85
CA THR A 417 -34.17 -0.09 -18.78
C THR A 417 -34.15 -1.58 -19.16
N SER A 418 -33.64 -1.86 -20.36
CA SER A 418 -33.35 -3.21 -20.85
C SER A 418 -31.90 -3.65 -20.62
N ASP A 419 -31.03 -2.74 -20.16
CA ASP A 419 -29.60 -2.99 -19.99
C ASP A 419 -29.31 -4.08 -18.93
N PRO A 420 -28.74 -5.24 -19.34
CA PRO A 420 -28.41 -6.33 -18.43
C PRO A 420 -27.29 -5.99 -17.44
N ALA A 421 -26.44 -5.00 -17.75
CA ALA A 421 -25.33 -4.58 -16.90
C ALA A 421 -25.75 -3.60 -15.79
N THR A 422 -27.03 -3.20 -15.74
CA THR A 422 -27.53 -2.30 -14.70
C THR A 422 -27.46 -2.95 -13.32
N MET A 423 -26.88 -2.23 -12.35
CA MET A 423 -26.68 -2.72 -10.98
C MET A 423 -28.01 -2.90 -10.23
N LEU A 424 -28.13 -3.93 -9.39
CA LEU A 424 -29.33 -4.16 -8.56
C LEU A 424 -29.59 -3.01 -7.57
N GLY A 425 -28.55 -2.26 -7.21
CA GLY A 425 -28.61 -1.05 -6.41
C GLY A 425 -29.26 0.17 -7.09
N THR A 426 -29.65 0.06 -8.37
CA THR A 426 -30.15 1.20 -9.16
C THR A 426 -31.60 1.53 -8.87
N TYR A 427 -31.90 2.76 -8.47
CA TYR A 427 -33.26 3.28 -8.40
C TYR A 427 -33.42 4.51 -9.31
N PHE A 428 -34.65 4.80 -9.72
CA PHE A 428 -34.96 5.88 -10.65
C PHE A 428 -35.80 6.91 -9.92
N THR A 429 -35.46 8.20 -10.03
CA THR A 429 -36.18 9.30 -9.35
C THR A 429 -36.74 10.34 -10.32
N GLY A 430 -37.97 10.79 -10.05
CA GLY A 430 -38.60 11.95 -10.70
C GLY A 430 -39.07 11.70 -12.14
N HIS A 431 -39.67 12.73 -12.75
CA HIS A 431 -40.21 12.69 -14.12
C HIS A 431 -39.17 12.47 -15.23
N LYS A 432 -37.87 12.65 -14.93
CA LYS A 432 -36.77 12.52 -15.91
C LYS A 432 -36.09 11.15 -15.92
N HIS A 433 -36.61 10.15 -15.17
CA HIS A 433 -36.06 8.80 -15.08
C HIS A 433 -34.53 8.76 -14.86
N VAL A 434 -34.01 9.58 -13.95
CA VAL A 434 -32.57 9.62 -13.66
C VAL A 434 -32.18 8.43 -12.80
N ALA A 435 -31.25 7.61 -13.29
CA ALA A 435 -30.67 6.49 -12.56
C ALA A 435 -29.76 6.97 -11.41
N LYS A 436 -30.00 6.47 -10.20
CA LYS A 436 -29.17 6.68 -9.01
C LYS A 436 -28.85 5.34 -8.35
N GLN A 437 -27.77 5.27 -7.59
CA GLN A 437 -27.34 4.05 -6.89
C GLN A 437 -27.51 4.19 -5.39
N VAL A 438 -27.89 3.09 -4.73
CA VAL A 438 -27.85 2.99 -3.27
C VAL A 438 -26.39 2.97 -2.79
N THR A 439 -26.09 3.82 -1.82
CA THR A 439 -24.75 3.95 -1.23
C THR A 439 -24.62 3.22 0.11
N VAL A 440 -23.38 3.03 0.57
CA VAL A 440 -23.09 2.50 1.91
C VAL A 440 -23.72 3.33 3.02
N THR A 441 -23.74 4.66 2.84
CA THR A 441 -24.31 5.61 3.80
C THR A 441 -25.82 5.45 3.89
N ASP A 442 -26.50 5.21 2.76
CA ASP A 442 -27.94 4.95 2.73
C ASP A 442 -28.32 3.72 3.57
N ILE A 443 -27.65 2.59 3.31
CA ILE A 443 -27.85 1.34 4.06
C ILE A 443 -27.57 1.58 5.55
N THR A 444 -26.41 2.16 5.89
CA THR A 444 -26.01 2.36 7.28
C THR A 444 -27.00 3.26 8.03
N THR A 445 -27.53 4.30 7.38
CA THR A 445 -28.49 5.22 7.97
C THR A 445 -29.83 4.53 8.21
N ALA A 446 -30.34 3.77 7.24
CA ALA A 446 -31.58 3.03 7.37
C ALA A 446 -31.52 2.00 8.51
N LEU A 447 -30.39 1.28 8.65
CA LEU A 447 -30.19 0.33 9.75
C LEU A 447 -30.15 1.01 11.12
N LYS A 448 -29.44 2.13 11.23
CA LYS A 448 -29.38 2.91 12.48
C LYS A 448 -30.74 3.46 12.90
N ASN A 449 -31.50 3.98 11.94
CA ASN A 449 -32.87 4.45 12.18
C ASN A 449 -33.77 3.29 12.63
N THR A 450 -33.65 2.12 11.99
CA THR A 450 -34.40 0.92 12.38
C THR A 450 -34.11 0.50 13.83
N VAL A 451 -32.84 0.49 14.22
CA VAL A 451 -32.41 0.19 15.60
C VAL A 451 -33.02 1.16 16.60
N GLN A 452 -33.05 2.45 16.26
CA GLN A 452 -33.61 3.50 17.09
C GLN A 452 -35.14 3.36 17.22
N VAL A 453 -35.86 3.18 16.12
CA VAL A 453 -37.33 3.07 16.12
C VAL A 453 -37.79 1.81 16.84
N LEU A 454 -37.10 0.69 16.66
CA LEU A 454 -37.42 -0.55 17.36
C LEU A 454 -37.04 -0.51 18.87
N GLY A 455 -36.34 0.54 19.31
CA GLY A 455 -35.91 0.70 20.69
C GLY A 455 -34.92 -0.38 21.15
N LEU A 456 -34.06 -0.86 20.24
CA LEU A 456 -33.16 -2.00 20.53
C LEU A 456 -32.06 -1.68 21.56
N SER A 457 -31.92 -0.41 21.96
CA SER A 457 -31.01 -0.03 23.04
C SER A 457 -31.37 -0.68 24.39
N ARG A 458 -32.65 -1.06 24.60
CA ARG A 458 -33.06 -1.88 25.75
C ARG A 458 -32.48 -3.29 25.76
N TYR A 459 -31.99 -3.75 24.61
CA TYR A 459 -31.27 -5.02 24.43
C TYR A 459 -29.77 -4.80 24.20
N ASN A 460 -29.25 -3.64 24.61
CA ASN A 460 -27.84 -3.26 24.49
C ASN A 460 -27.33 -3.18 23.03
N ILE A 461 -28.22 -2.88 22.07
CA ILE A 461 -27.87 -2.62 20.68
C ILE A 461 -28.13 -1.14 20.38
N THR A 462 -27.06 -0.36 20.17
CA THR A 462 -27.16 1.07 19.85
C THR A 462 -26.88 1.34 18.37
N PRO A 463 -27.30 2.50 17.82
CA PRO A 463 -26.93 2.88 16.46
C PRO A 463 -25.41 2.93 16.22
N ALA A 464 -24.58 3.13 17.24
CA ALA A 464 -23.12 3.12 17.10
C ALA A 464 -22.57 1.73 16.80
N ASP A 465 -23.30 0.68 17.18
CA ASP A 465 -22.89 -0.71 17.03
C ASP A 465 -23.23 -1.28 15.65
N ILE A 466 -24.07 -0.60 14.88
CA ILE A 466 -24.61 -1.11 13.62
C ILE A 466 -24.02 -0.39 12.39
N SER A 467 -23.82 -1.15 11.32
CA SER A 467 -23.42 -0.66 9.99
C SER A 467 -23.87 -1.62 8.89
N SER A 468 -23.58 -1.31 7.62
CA SER A 468 -23.80 -2.24 6.51
C SER A 468 -23.14 -3.63 6.71
N HIS A 469 -22.07 -3.73 7.50
CA HIS A 469 -21.42 -5.00 7.84
C HIS A 469 -22.23 -5.85 8.83
N SER A 470 -23.20 -5.27 9.52
CA SER A 470 -24.09 -5.97 10.46
C SER A 470 -25.10 -6.88 9.76
N LEU A 471 -25.38 -6.67 8.47
CA LEU A 471 -26.31 -7.48 7.68
C LEU A 471 -25.81 -8.92 7.47
N PRO A 472 -24.63 -9.17 6.88
CA PRO A 472 -24.12 -10.53 6.73
C PRO A 472 -23.85 -11.20 8.09
N ALA A 473 -23.38 -10.47 9.10
CA ALA A 473 -23.23 -11.00 10.46
C ALA A 473 -24.59 -11.42 11.07
N GLY A 474 -25.63 -10.61 10.86
CA GLY A 474 -27.01 -10.89 11.28
C GLY A 474 -27.57 -12.17 10.67
N GLY A 475 -27.43 -12.35 9.35
CA GLY A 475 -27.89 -13.56 8.67
C GLY A 475 -27.11 -14.82 9.12
N ALA A 476 -25.79 -14.71 9.29
CA ALA A 476 -24.97 -15.81 9.78
C ALA A 476 -25.35 -16.22 11.21
N MET A 477 -25.58 -15.23 12.08
CA MET A 477 -26.05 -15.46 13.44
C MET A 477 -27.44 -16.13 13.45
N ALA A 478 -28.36 -15.71 12.58
CA ALA A 478 -29.68 -16.33 12.51
C ALA A 478 -29.63 -17.80 12.08
N LEU A 479 -28.77 -18.15 11.12
CA LEU A 479 -28.54 -19.55 10.73
C LEU A 479 -27.94 -20.37 11.87
N HIS A 480 -26.97 -19.79 12.59
CA HIS A 480 -26.35 -20.45 13.73
C HIS A 480 -27.36 -20.72 14.86
N LEU A 481 -28.16 -19.72 15.23
CA LEU A 481 -29.24 -19.87 16.21
C LEU A 481 -30.34 -20.84 15.75
N GLY A 482 -30.53 -20.98 14.43
CA GLY A 482 -31.39 -21.98 13.82
C GLY A 482 -30.81 -23.39 13.77
N GLY A 483 -29.62 -23.63 14.34
CA GLY A 483 -28.98 -24.95 14.37
C GLY A 483 -28.32 -25.38 13.06
N VAL A 484 -28.12 -24.46 12.11
CA VAL A 484 -27.48 -24.79 10.82
C VAL A 484 -26.00 -25.12 11.04
N PRO A 485 -25.49 -26.23 10.48
CA PRO A 485 -24.09 -26.61 10.64
C PRO A 485 -23.11 -25.51 10.20
N ALA A 486 -22.03 -25.35 10.98
CA ALA A 486 -20.97 -24.37 10.74
C ALA A 486 -20.40 -24.40 9.31
N HIS A 487 -20.20 -25.60 8.74
CA HIS A 487 -19.67 -25.75 7.39
C HIS A 487 -20.65 -25.22 6.32
N THR A 488 -21.96 -25.39 6.51
CA THR A 488 -23.00 -24.87 5.61
C THR A 488 -23.02 -23.34 5.64
N ILE A 489 -22.95 -22.74 6.84
CA ILE A 489 -22.85 -21.27 7.00
C ILE A 489 -21.57 -20.77 6.32
N LYS A 490 -20.44 -21.46 6.54
CA LYS A 490 -19.13 -21.12 5.96
C LYS A 490 -19.17 -21.14 4.41
N ILE A 491 -19.83 -22.14 3.82
CA ILE A 491 -20.05 -22.24 2.37
C ILE A 491 -20.93 -21.07 1.89
N LEU A 492 -22.07 -20.84 2.55
CA LEU A 492 -23.04 -19.83 2.13
C LEU A 492 -22.42 -18.42 2.12
N GLY A 493 -21.76 -18.00 3.20
CA GLY A 493 -21.13 -16.66 3.26
C GLY A 493 -19.68 -16.63 2.77
N ARG A 494 -19.21 -17.72 2.16
CA ARG A 494 -17.99 -17.76 1.34
C ARG A 494 -16.74 -17.41 2.15
N TRP A 495 -16.63 -17.93 3.39
CA TRP A 495 -15.48 -17.73 4.27
C TRP A 495 -14.40 -18.79 4.02
N SER A 496 -13.14 -18.37 3.89
CA SER A 496 -11.99 -19.25 3.62
C SER A 496 -11.43 -19.97 4.86
N SER A 497 -11.79 -19.50 6.05
CA SER A 497 -11.25 -19.94 7.34
C SER A 497 -12.31 -19.79 8.43
N ASP A 498 -11.99 -20.19 9.66
CA ASP A 498 -12.89 -20.07 10.82
C ASP A 498 -13.04 -18.63 11.32
N THR A 499 -12.56 -17.67 10.53
CA THR A 499 -12.80 -16.24 10.72
C THR A 499 -14.28 -15.87 10.69
N PHE A 500 -15.17 -16.70 10.14
CA PHE A 500 -16.62 -16.48 10.23
C PHE A 500 -17.15 -16.60 11.67
N LEU A 501 -16.43 -17.27 12.58
CA LEU A 501 -16.74 -17.27 14.01
C LEU A 501 -16.65 -15.86 14.62
N LEU A 502 -15.96 -14.92 13.96
CA LEU A 502 -15.97 -13.52 14.37
C LEU A 502 -17.30 -12.82 14.03
N ASP A 503 -17.98 -13.30 12.98
CA ASP A 503 -19.29 -12.81 12.54
C ASP A 503 -20.43 -13.47 13.36
N ILE A 504 -20.21 -14.68 13.89
CA ILE A 504 -21.04 -15.33 14.92
C ILE A 504 -20.61 -14.82 16.30
N GLN A 505 -21.15 -13.68 16.69
CA GLN A 505 -20.73 -12.95 17.88
C GLN A 505 -21.11 -13.63 19.20
N GLU A 506 -20.11 -13.94 20.02
CA GLU A 506 -20.24 -14.39 21.43
C GLU A 506 -21.03 -13.40 22.32
N GLN A 507 -21.16 -12.14 21.88
CA GLN A 507 -21.83 -11.07 22.62
C GLN A 507 -23.37 -11.16 22.57
N ILE A 508 -23.93 -12.12 21.83
CA ILE A 508 -25.36 -12.36 21.77
C ILE A 508 -25.71 -13.49 22.74
N THR A 509 -26.59 -13.23 23.71
CA THR A 509 -26.97 -14.19 24.76
C THR A 509 -27.50 -15.51 24.21
N GLY A 510 -28.09 -15.51 23.01
CA GLY A 510 -28.52 -16.71 22.30
C GLY A 510 -27.38 -17.67 21.94
N PHE A 511 -26.14 -17.20 21.82
CA PHE A 511 -24.98 -18.03 21.46
C PHE A 511 -24.71 -19.13 22.50
N SER A 512 -24.81 -18.80 23.79
CA SER A 512 -24.56 -19.73 24.89
C SER A 512 -25.83 -20.36 25.46
N ALA A 513 -26.98 -20.16 24.80
CA ALA A 513 -28.26 -20.69 25.27
C ALA A 513 -28.20 -22.22 25.39
N GLY A 514 -28.52 -22.74 26.59
CA GLY A 514 -28.52 -24.18 26.88
C GLY A 514 -27.13 -24.78 27.16
N LEU A 515 -26.02 -24.06 26.93
CA LEU A 515 -24.68 -24.57 27.25
C LEU A 515 -24.52 -24.85 28.74
N SER A 516 -24.98 -23.95 29.61
CA SER A 516 -24.92 -24.16 31.06
C SER A 516 -25.75 -25.38 31.50
N THR A 517 -26.91 -25.61 30.87
CA THR A 517 -27.74 -26.80 31.12
C THR A 517 -27.00 -28.07 30.71
N GLN A 518 -26.38 -28.10 29.52
CA GLN A 518 -25.57 -29.23 29.05
C GLN A 518 -24.33 -29.47 29.94
N MET A 519 -23.65 -28.40 30.36
CA MET A 519 -22.54 -28.49 31.31
C MET A 519 -23.01 -29.11 32.64
N SER A 520 -24.21 -28.74 33.11
CA SER A 520 -24.77 -29.30 34.36
C SER A 520 -25.25 -30.75 34.22
N SER A 521 -25.65 -31.19 33.02
CA SER A 521 -26.07 -32.57 32.75
C SER A 521 -24.90 -33.49 32.38
N THR A 522 -23.67 -32.98 32.42
CA THR A 522 -22.47 -33.80 32.21
C THR A 522 -22.31 -34.73 33.41
N PRO A 523 -22.10 -36.06 33.22
CA PRO A 523 -21.95 -36.97 34.34
C PRO A 523 -20.83 -36.51 35.27
N LEU A 524 -21.05 -36.61 36.59
CA LEU A 524 -20.07 -36.31 37.65
C LEU A 524 -18.83 -37.20 37.47
N THR A 525 -17.95 -36.78 36.57
CA THR A 525 -16.67 -37.41 36.28
C THR A 525 -15.61 -36.52 36.88
N LEU A 526 -14.75 -37.10 37.72
CA LEU A 526 -13.64 -36.36 38.31
C LEU A 526 -12.62 -36.10 37.19
N ASN A 527 -12.39 -34.83 36.84
CA ASN A 527 -11.34 -34.46 35.89
C ASN A 527 -9.95 -34.69 36.53
N ALA A 528 -9.44 -35.91 36.47
CA ALA A 528 -8.11 -36.25 36.95
C ALA A 528 -7.06 -35.84 35.92
N ALA A 529 -6.19 -34.89 36.27
CA ALA A 529 -5.06 -34.49 35.43
C ALA A 529 -3.94 -35.55 35.51
N ILE A 530 -3.63 -36.21 34.39
CA ILE A 530 -2.44 -37.06 34.29
C ILE A 530 -1.23 -36.14 34.09
N LYS A 531 -0.42 -35.94 35.13
CA LYS A 531 0.87 -35.26 35.04
C LYS A 531 1.93 -36.29 34.65
N PRO A 532 2.61 -36.18 33.49
CA PRO A 532 3.69 -37.10 33.16
C PRO A 532 4.81 -36.95 34.19
N THR A 533 5.15 -38.04 34.87
CA THR A 533 6.29 -38.09 35.79
C THR A 533 7.56 -38.08 34.95
N LEU A 534 8.43 -37.09 35.16
CA LEU A 534 9.80 -37.15 34.64
C LEU A 534 10.46 -38.39 35.23
N CYS A 535 10.67 -39.40 34.40
CA CYS A 535 11.53 -40.53 34.72
C CYS A 535 12.96 -39.97 34.76
N LEU A 536 13.43 -39.59 35.95
CA LEU A 536 14.85 -39.40 36.19
C LEU A 536 15.49 -40.79 36.09
N LEU A 537 15.98 -41.12 34.90
CA LEU A 537 16.88 -42.24 34.70
C LEU A 537 18.20 -41.89 35.41
N THR A 538 18.31 -42.30 36.67
CA THR A 538 19.60 -42.50 37.32
C THR A 538 20.05 -43.94 37.04
N SER A 539 20.97 -44.08 36.09
CA SER A 539 22.05 -45.08 36.09
C SER A 539 23.05 -44.74 35.00
#